data_AF-A0A819SG25-F1
#
_entry.id   AF-A0A819SG25-F1
#
_cell.length_a   1.000
_cell.length_b   1.000
_cell.length_c   1.000
_cell.angle_alpha   90.00
_cell.angle_beta   90.00
_cell.angle_gamma   90.00
#
_symmetry.space_group_name_H-M   'P 1'
#
loop_
_entity.id
_entity.type
_entity.pdbx_description
1 polymer ?
#
loop_
_entity_poly.entity_id
_entity_poly.type
_entity_poly.pdbx_seq_one_letter_code
_entity_poly.pdbx_strand_id
1 'polypeptide(L)'
;MECQEPIKDLSFISNKRSIPWIDIKMSEGDFDKSFSTLISKLGHPVEEIRLRALENFQAKLDLKIISDVDILQYKYLYIKLLEWFNFSSPPKRDVVLDIILQLSK
;
A
#
# COMPACT_ATOMS: atom_id res chain seq x y z
N MET A 1 28.17 -33.86 0.93
CA MET A 1 26.86 -33.53 1.52
C MET A 1 26.86 -32.02 1.67
N GLU A 2 26.36 -31.36 0.63
CA GLU A 2 26.27 -29.90 0.57
C GLU A 2 25.07 -29.45 1.41
N CYS A 3 25.33 -28.58 2.39
CA CYS A 3 24.31 -27.76 3.03
C CYS A 3 24.88 -26.34 3.08
N GLN A 4 24.72 -25.62 1.98
CA GLN A 4 25.07 -24.21 1.87
C GLN A 4 23.78 -23.39 1.98
N GLU A 5 23.55 -22.80 3.16
CA GLU A 5 22.81 -21.54 3.28
C GLU A 5 23.58 -20.65 4.26
N PRO A 6 23.88 -19.41 3.87
CA PRO A 6 22.91 -18.36 4.15
C PRO A 6 22.83 -17.33 3.03
N ILE A 7 21.65 -17.11 2.44
CA ILE A 7 21.43 -15.94 1.58
C ILE A 7 21.30 -14.71 2.48
N LYS A 8 22.45 -14.19 2.91
CA LYS A 8 22.61 -12.78 3.27
C LYS A 8 22.80 -12.02 1.98
N ASP A 9 21.71 -11.64 1.32
CA ASP A 9 21.81 -10.62 0.30
C ASP A 9 20.59 -9.70 0.26
N LEU A 10 20.65 -8.66 1.09
CA LEU A 10 19.72 -7.53 1.06
C LEU A 10 20.10 -6.50 -0.03
N SER A 11 21.07 -6.79 -0.92
CA SER A 11 21.41 -5.90 -2.04
C SER A 11 20.28 -5.78 -3.06
N PHE A 12 19.31 -6.71 -3.08
CA PHE A 12 18.15 -6.63 -3.96
C PHE A 12 17.25 -5.41 -3.66
N ILE A 13 17.25 -4.90 -2.42
CA ILE A 13 16.47 -3.71 -2.03
C ILE A 13 17.21 -2.41 -2.41
N SER A 14 18.50 -2.50 -2.75
CA SER A 14 19.35 -1.33 -3.03
C SER A 14 19.48 -0.96 -4.51
N ASN A 15 18.61 -1.47 -5.39
CA ASN A 15 18.57 -1.03 -6.79
C ASN A 15 17.26 -0.27 -7.08
N LYS A 16 17.12 0.93 -6.52
CA LYS A 16 16.08 1.91 -6.87
C LYS A 16 16.38 2.60 -8.20
N ARG A 17 16.49 1.88 -9.31
CA ARG A 17 16.44 2.51 -10.64
C ARG A 17 15.66 1.66 -11.64
N SER A 18 14.66 2.31 -12.24
CA SER A 18 13.73 1.84 -13.28
C SER A 18 12.73 0.77 -12.87
N ILE A 19 11.67 1.22 -12.20
CA ILE A 19 10.34 0.60 -12.30
C ILE A 19 9.61 1.30 -13.47
N PRO A 20 9.48 0.69 -14.66
CA PRO A 20 9.06 1.39 -15.89
C PRO A 20 7.56 1.67 -16.04
N TRP A 21 6.73 1.40 -15.02
CA TRP A 21 5.28 1.58 -15.12
C TRP A 21 4.76 2.86 -14.43
N ILE A 22 5.64 3.65 -13.81
CA ILE A 22 5.28 4.97 -13.26
C ILE A 22 5.06 6.01 -14.37
N ASP A 23 5.42 5.71 -15.63
CA ASP A 23 5.21 6.59 -16.79
C ASP A 23 3.79 6.53 -17.39
N ILE A 24 2.83 5.87 -16.73
CA ILE A 24 1.42 6.17 -17.00
C ILE A 24 1.13 7.52 -16.37
N LYS A 25 1.42 8.59 -17.12
CA LYS A 25 0.92 9.94 -16.89
C LYS A 25 -0.61 9.91 -16.86
N MET A 26 -1.17 9.55 -15.71
CA MET A 26 -2.48 10.07 -15.29
C MET A 26 -2.33 11.58 -15.27
N SER A 27 -3.28 12.29 -15.85
CA SER A 27 -3.33 13.76 -15.89
C SER A 27 -3.18 14.32 -14.46
N GLU A 28 -1.96 14.69 -14.10
CA GLU A 28 -1.49 14.86 -12.72
C GLU A 28 -1.65 16.30 -12.20
N GLY A 29 -2.33 17.17 -12.95
CA GLY A 29 -2.37 18.61 -12.67
C GLY A 29 -3.47 19.04 -11.70
N ASP A 30 -4.66 18.46 -11.80
CA ASP A 30 -5.85 18.97 -11.09
C ASP A 30 -6.25 18.16 -9.85
N PHE A 31 -5.93 16.86 -9.82
CA PHE A 31 -6.33 15.99 -8.72
C PHE A 31 -5.55 16.27 -7.43
N ASP A 32 -4.24 16.50 -7.54
CA ASP A 32 -3.35 16.66 -6.38
C ASP A 32 -3.65 17.94 -5.58
N LYS A 33 -3.96 19.03 -6.27
CA LYS A 33 -4.37 20.30 -5.65
C LYS A 33 -5.72 20.19 -4.92
N SER A 34 -6.68 19.50 -5.53
CA SER A 34 -8.01 19.30 -4.94
C SER A 34 -7.96 18.35 -3.74
N PHE A 35 -7.15 17.28 -3.81
CA PHE A 35 -6.99 16.31 -2.74
C PHE A 35 -6.25 16.89 -1.52
N SER A 36 -5.16 17.63 -1.74
CA SER A 36 -4.44 18.35 -0.67
C SER A 36 -5.35 19.37 0.04
N THR A 37 -6.22 20.06 -0.72
CA THR A 37 -7.23 20.97 -0.16
C THR A 37 -8.27 20.24 0.69
N LEU A 38 -8.69 19.03 0.31
CA LEU A 38 -9.62 18.22 1.10
C LEU A 38 -8.97 17.69 2.39
N ILE A 39 -7.73 17.21 2.31
CA ILE A 39 -6.96 16.76 3.46
C ILE A 39 -6.75 17.89 4.46
N SER A 40 -6.34 19.08 4.00
CA SER A 40 -6.15 20.23 4.87
C SER A 40 -7.45 20.70 5.55
N LYS A 41 -8.60 20.59 4.86
CA LYS A 41 -9.92 20.87 5.44
C LYS A 41 -10.34 19.90 6.54
N LEU A 42 -9.82 18.67 6.54
CA LEU A 42 -10.10 17.69 7.59
C LEU A 42 -9.40 18.04 8.91
N GLY A 43 -8.35 18.87 8.90
CA GLY A 43 -7.64 19.29 10.12
C GLY A 43 -6.87 18.17 10.83
N HIS A 44 -6.77 16.99 10.21
CA HIS A 44 -6.07 15.82 10.75
C HIS A 44 -4.74 15.58 10.02
N PRO A 45 -3.69 15.09 10.70
CA PRO A 45 -2.47 14.66 10.04
C PRO A 45 -2.77 13.57 9.01
N VAL A 46 -2.09 13.64 7.86
CA VAL A 46 -2.26 12.68 6.75
C VAL A 46 -2.07 11.24 7.22
N GLU A 47 -1.14 11.03 8.16
CA GLU A 47 -0.88 9.74 8.78
C GLU A 47 -2.13 9.15 9.46
N GLU A 48 -2.87 9.96 10.22
CA GLU A 48 -4.10 9.52 10.90
C GLU A 48 -5.19 9.17 9.90
N ILE A 49 -5.36 10.00 8.86
CA ILE A 49 -6.33 9.74 7.78
C ILE A 49 -6.00 8.41 7.09
N ARG A 50 -4.71 8.18 6.82
CA ARG A 50 -4.21 6.96 6.19
C ARG A 50 -4.51 5.73 7.05
N LEU A 51 -4.27 5.82 8.35
CA LEU A 51 -4.54 4.76 9.31
C LEU A 51 -6.03 4.43 9.40
N ARG A 52 -6.89 5.44 9.49
CA ARG A 52 -8.35 5.24 9.49
C ARG A 52 -8.84 4.63 8.19
N ALA A 53 -8.28 5.04 7.05
CA ALA A 53 -8.61 4.45 5.77
C ALA A 53 -8.24 2.96 5.71
N LEU A 54 -7.08 2.59 6.26
CA LEU A 54 -6.62 1.21 6.35
C LEU A 54 -7.53 0.36 7.25
N GLU A 55 -7.87 0.84 8.44
CA GLU A 55 -8.79 0.13 9.36
C GLU A 55 -10.19 -0.03 8.76
N ASN A 56 -10.70 1.02 8.10
CA ASN A 56 -11.97 0.94 7.40
C ASN A 56 -11.93 -0.06 6.25
N PHE A 57 -10.80 -0.15 5.55
CA PHE A 57 -10.61 -1.13 4.48
C PHE A 57 -10.63 -2.55 5.05
N GLN A 58 -9.88 -2.82 6.12
CA GLN A 58 -9.88 -4.11 6.81
C GLN A 58 -11.29 -4.49 7.29
N ALA A 59 -11.99 -3.58 7.98
CA ALA A 59 -13.33 -3.86 8.47
C ALA A 59 -14.33 -4.17 7.34
N LYS A 60 -14.19 -3.50 6.18
CA LYS A 60 -15.02 -3.78 5.01
C LYS A 60 -14.71 -5.13 4.36
N LEU A 61 -13.45 -5.58 4.42
CA LEU A 61 -13.05 -6.93 4.01
C LEU A 61 -13.62 -7.98 4.95
N ASP A 62 -13.47 -7.80 6.26
CA ASP A 62 -13.97 -8.74 7.27
C ASP A 62 -15.50 -8.89 7.21
N LEU A 63 -16.22 -7.79 6.94
CA LEU A 63 -17.66 -7.78 6.77
C LEU A 63 -18.12 -8.23 5.36
N LYS A 64 -17.19 -8.56 4.46
CA LYS A 64 -17.45 -8.92 3.05
C LYS A 64 -18.29 -7.89 2.29
N ILE A 65 -18.16 -6.61 2.67
CA ILE A 65 -18.81 -5.49 1.97
C ILE A 65 -18.10 -5.24 0.65
N ILE A 66 -16.79 -5.47 0.60
CA ILE A 66 -15.98 -5.43 -0.61
C ILE A 66 -15.83 -6.88 -1.09
N SER A 67 -16.24 -7.15 -2.33
CA SER A 67 -16.09 -8.46 -2.96
C SER A 67 -14.69 -8.63 -3.56
N ASP A 68 -14.23 -9.87 -3.71
CA ASP A 68 -12.96 -10.20 -4.40
C ASP A 68 -12.92 -9.60 -5.81
N VAL A 69 -14.08 -9.54 -6.48
CA VAL A 69 -14.24 -8.93 -7.80
C VAL A 69 -14.00 -7.43 -7.76
N ASP A 70 -14.37 -6.74 -6.67
CA ASP A 70 -14.10 -5.32 -6.49
C ASP A 70 -12.62 -5.08 -6.23
N ILE A 71 -11.97 -5.95 -5.45
CA ILE A 71 -10.53 -5.90 -5.16
C ILE A 71 -9.69 -6.00 -6.44
N LEU A 72 -10.02 -6.93 -7.33
CA LEU A 72 -9.30 -7.13 -8.60
C LEU A 72 -9.34 -5.90 -9.52
N GLN A 73 -10.35 -5.04 -9.38
CA GLN A 73 -10.44 -3.79 -10.15
C GLN A 73 -9.40 -2.76 -9.68
N TYR A 74 -8.95 -2.84 -8.44
CA TYR A 74 -7.90 -1.98 -7.89
C TYR A 74 -6.51 -2.51 -8.28
N LYS A 75 -6.14 -2.29 -9.56
CA LYS A 75 -4.86 -2.72 -10.17
C LYS A 75 -3.59 -2.36 -9.37
N TYR A 76 -3.67 -1.36 -8.50
CA TYR A 76 -2.55 -0.86 -7.72
C TYR A 76 -2.67 -1.11 -6.21
N LEU A 77 -3.69 -1.84 -5.74
CA LEU A 77 -3.90 -2.08 -4.31
C LEU A 77 -2.70 -2.80 -3.68
N TYR A 78 -2.28 -3.93 -4.26
CA TYR A 78 -1.14 -4.71 -3.77
C TYR A 78 0.14 -3.87 -3.73
N ILE A 79 0.38 -3.06 -4.77
CA ILE A 79 1.54 -2.16 -4.83
C ILE A 79 1.47 -1.14 -3.69
N LYS A 80 0.31 -0.51 -3.44
CA LYS A 80 0.14 0.47 -2.37
C LYS A 80 0.25 -0.14 -0.97
N LEU A 81 -0.23 -1.38 -0.78
CA LEU A 81 -0.05 -2.12 0.47
C LEU A 81 1.43 -2.48 0.70
N LEU A 82 2.17 -2.87 -0.34
CA LEU A 82 3.60 -3.14 -0.23
C LEU A 82 4.41 -1.85 0.01
N GLU A 83 4.05 -0.75 -0.65
CA GLU A 83 4.65 0.57 -0.41
C GLU A 83 4.47 1.04 1.03
N TRP A 84 3.46 0.53 1.75
CA TRP A 84 3.28 0.82 3.17
C TRP A 84 4.49 0.44 4.02
N PHE A 85 5.22 -0.62 3.68
CA PHE A 85 6.41 -1.03 4.41
C PHE A 85 7.62 -0.13 4.15
N ASN A 86 7.55 0.75 3.15
CA ASN A 86 8.63 1.70 2.84
C ASN A 86 8.66 2.92 3.76
N PHE A 87 7.66 3.10 4.64
CA PHE A 87 7.70 4.17 5.65
C PHE A 87 8.81 3.90 6.68
N SER A 88 9.52 4.95 7.13
CA SER A 88 10.63 4.78 8.10
C SER A 88 10.17 4.17 9.43
N SER A 89 8.91 4.40 9.81
CA SER A 89 8.22 3.71 10.89
C SER A 89 6.80 3.39 10.41
N PRO A 90 6.59 2.29 9.68
CA PRO A 90 5.28 1.87 9.19
C PRO A 90 4.37 1.58 10.37
N PRO A 91 3.27 2.31 10.52
CA PRO A 91 2.28 2.03 11.55
C PRO A 91 1.38 0.87 11.10
N LYS A 92 0.92 0.04 12.06
CA LYS A 92 -0.01 -1.09 11.83
C LYS A 92 0.42 -2.07 10.74
N ARG A 93 1.69 -2.50 10.77
CA ARG A 93 2.26 -3.50 9.83
C ARG A 93 1.50 -4.82 9.85
N ASP A 94 1.09 -5.25 11.03
CA ASP A 94 0.30 -6.45 11.29
C ASP A 94 -1.02 -6.44 10.52
N VAL A 95 -1.75 -5.32 10.55
CA VAL A 95 -3.01 -5.14 9.81
C VAL A 95 -2.78 -5.25 8.30
N VAL A 96 -1.74 -4.57 7.78
CA VAL A 96 -1.42 -4.62 6.35
C VAL A 96 -1.05 -6.03 5.91
N LEU A 97 -0.26 -6.76 6.72
CA LEU A 97 0.09 -8.14 6.43
C LEU A 97 -1.14 -9.05 6.45
N ASP A 98 -2.03 -8.89 7.43
CA ASP A 98 -3.27 -9.68 7.51
C ASP A 98 -4.14 -9.46 6.27
N ILE A 99 -4.33 -8.20 5.85
CA ILE A 99 -5.03 -7.87 4.61
C ILE A 99 -4.38 -8.58 3.40
N ILE A 100 -3.06 -8.48 3.24
CA ILE A 100 -2.37 -9.13 2.11
C ILE A 100 -2.58 -10.66 2.14
N LEU A 101 -2.50 -11.26 3.33
CA LEU A 101 -2.71 -12.70 3.50
C LEU A 101 -4.16 -13.11 3.18
N GLN A 102 -5.15 -12.34 3.64
CA GLN A 102 -6.56 -12.58 3.33
C GLN A 102 -6.82 -12.52 1.83
N LEU A 103 -6.25 -11.52 1.14
CA LEU A 103 -6.40 -11.32 -0.30
C LEU A 103 -5.61 -12.33 -1.15
N SER A 104 -4.65 -13.05 -0.57
CA SER A 104 -3.82 -14.04 -1.27
C SER A 104 -4.41 -15.45 -1.31
N LYS A 105 -5.53 -15.68 -0.64
CA LYS A 105 -6.25 -16.96 -0.61
C LYS A 105 -7.04 -17.18 -1.89
#